data_AF-A0A7S0N886-F1
#
_entry.id   AF-A0A7S0N886-F1
#
_cell.length_a   1.000
_cell.length_b   1.000
_cell.length_c   1.000
_cell.angle_alpha   90.00
_cell.angle_beta   90.00
_cell.angle_gamma   90.00
#
_symmetry.space_group_name_H-M   'P 1'
#
loop_
_entity.id
_entity.type
_entity.pdbx_description
1 polymer ?
#
loop_
_entity_poly.entity_id
_entity_poly.type
_entity_poly.pdbx_seq_one_letter_code
_entity_poly.pdbx_strand_id
1 'polypeptide(L)'
;WERAAEGRAEEGPVLANFNQFYKVDSAAFDDWMAVLRAVNGSQLWLRSEAAPTHAALRRAAEAVGVAGPRLVFARWARTSQEHIARGTLADLSLDTPLYNSMTTGCDILWSGVPLVTLPSLNMV
;
A
#
# COMPACT_ATOMS: atom_id res chain seq x y z
N TRP A 1 6.15 10.57 12.78
CA TRP A 1 5.61 10.40 11.42
C TRP A 1 4.33 11.19 11.34
N GLU A 2 4.11 11.99 10.30
CA GLU A 2 2.90 12.81 10.10
C GLU A 2 2.36 12.56 8.70
N ARG A 3 1.02 12.59 8.53
CA ARG A 3 0.38 12.29 7.24
C ARG A 3 0.84 13.25 6.13
N ALA A 4 0.89 14.55 6.41
CA ALA A 4 1.33 15.57 5.45
C ALA A 4 2.78 15.35 4.98
N ALA A 5 3.66 14.89 5.87
CA ALA A 5 5.06 14.64 5.58
C ALA A 5 5.28 13.43 4.65
N GLU A 6 4.24 12.63 4.38
CA GLU A 6 4.23 11.48 3.46
C GLU A 6 3.58 11.78 2.10
N GLY A 7 3.21 13.05 1.84
CA GLY A 7 2.51 13.42 0.59
C GLY A 7 1.09 12.86 0.48
N ARG A 8 0.48 12.56 1.63
CA ARG A 8 -0.89 12.05 1.73
C ARG A 8 -1.89 13.19 1.84
N ALA A 9 -3.13 12.93 1.43
CA ALA A 9 -4.25 13.83 1.67
C ALA A 9 -4.55 13.88 3.17
N GLU A 10 -5.05 15.03 3.64
CA GLU A 10 -5.43 15.21 5.05
C GLU A 10 -6.65 14.38 5.42
N GLU A 11 -7.55 14.16 4.46
CA GLU A 11 -8.81 13.44 4.64
C GLU A 11 -8.89 12.20 3.73
N GLY A 12 -9.72 11.25 4.16
CA GLY A 12 -10.01 10.02 3.42
C GLY A 12 -9.25 8.79 3.95
N PRO A 13 -9.76 7.57 3.67
CA PRO A 13 -9.12 6.33 4.12
C PRO A 13 -7.77 6.12 3.45
N VAL A 14 -6.79 5.62 4.20
CA VAL A 14 -5.49 5.24 3.66
C VAL A 14 -5.24 3.76 3.79
N LEU A 15 -5.21 3.15 2.61
CA LEU A 15 -4.91 1.76 2.37
C LEU A 15 -3.40 1.64 2.18
N ALA A 16 -2.75 0.67 2.82
CA ALA A 16 -1.29 0.54 2.76
C ALA A 16 -0.85 -0.84 2.28
N ASN A 17 0.25 -0.85 1.51
CA ASN A 17 1.04 -2.05 1.27
C ASN A 17 2.52 -1.67 1.21
N PHE A 18 3.35 -2.22 2.11
CA PHE A 18 4.78 -1.91 2.16
C PHE A 18 5.67 -3.04 1.66
N ASN A 19 5.10 -4.02 0.95
CA ASN A 19 5.88 -5.10 0.37
C ASN A 19 6.79 -4.60 -0.76
N GLN A 20 7.79 -5.42 -1.06
CA GLN A 20 8.58 -5.27 -2.28
C GLN A 20 7.68 -5.51 -3.50
N PHE A 21 7.89 -4.75 -4.58
CA PHE A 21 7.01 -4.83 -5.76
C PHE A 21 7.05 -6.15 -6.50
N TYR A 22 8.08 -6.99 -6.32
CA TYR A 22 8.06 -8.35 -6.89
C TYR A 22 6.95 -9.23 -6.29
N LYS A 23 6.36 -8.84 -5.16
CA LYS A 23 5.19 -9.52 -4.55
C LYS A 23 3.86 -9.05 -5.12
N VAL A 24 3.87 -7.96 -5.89
CA VAL A 24 2.66 -7.36 -6.46
C VAL A 24 2.49 -7.88 -7.88
N ASP A 25 1.54 -8.77 -8.05
CA ASP A 25 1.12 -9.22 -9.38
C ASP A 25 0.01 -8.32 -9.94
N SER A 26 -0.37 -8.55 -11.19
CA SER A 26 -1.43 -7.78 -11.85
C SER A 26 -2.78 -7.94 -11.15
N ALA A 27 -3.08 -9.13 -10.63
CA ALA A 27 -4.34 -9.40 -9.95
C ALA A 27 -4.48 -8.58 -8.66
N ALA A 28 -3.46 -8.58 -7.80
CA ALA A 28 -3.45 -7.75 -6.60
C ALA A 28 -3.54 -6.26 -6.94
N PHE A 29 -2.84 -5.80 -7.98
CA PHE A 29 -2.93 -4.42 -8.42
C PHE A 29 -4.34 -4.04 -8.91
N ASP A 30 -4.97 -4.91 -9.71
CA ASP A 30 -6.32 -4.70 -10.22
C ASP A 30 -7.37 -4.65 -9.10
N ASP A 31 -7.24 -5.53 -8.10
CA ASP A 31 -8.07 -5.53 -6.89
C ASP A 31 -7.92 -4.22 -6.12
N TRP A 32 -6.69 -3.74 -5.93
CA TRP A 32 -6.46 -2.44 -5.29
C TRP A 32 -7.10 -1.29 -6.06
N MET A 33 -7.03 -1.30 -7.40
CA MET A 33 -7.68 -0.28 -8.23
C MET A 33 -9.21 -0.36 -8.13
N ALA A 34 -9.77 -1.56 -8.03
CA ALA A 34 -11.20 -1.76 -7.80
C ALA A 34 -11.64 -1.16 -6.46
N VAL A 35 -10.88 -1.38 -5.39
CA VAL A 35 -11.14 -0.78 -4.07
C VAL A 35 -11.05 0.75 -4.14
N LEU A 36 -10.01 1.31 -4.77
CA LEU A 36 -9.87 2.76 -4.91
C LEU A 36 -11.04 3.37 -5.70
N ARG A 37 -11.55 2.72 -6.76
CA ARG A 37 -12.75 3.19 -7.47
C ARG A 37 -13.99 3.18 -6.59
N ALA A 38 -14.17 2.12 -5.79
CA ALA A 38 -15.34 1.95 -4.92
C ALA A 38 -15.33 2.91 -3.72
N VAL A 39 -14.14 3.23 -3.19
CA VAL A 39 -13.98 4.09 -2.01
C VAL A 39 -13.44 5.45 -2.44
N ASN A 40 -14.35 6.39 -2.72
CA ASN A 40 -13.97 7.75 -3.10
C ASN A 40 -13.10 8.43 -2.04
N GLY A 41 -12.12 9.23 -2.47
CA GLY A 41 -11.20 9.95 -1.58
C GLY A 41 -10.13 9.07 -0.90
N SER A 42 -10.19 7.73 -1.01
CA SER A 42 -9.14 6.88 -0.44
C SER A 42 -7.81 6.97 -1.19
N GLN A 43 -6.71 6.72 -0.50
CA GLN A 43 -5.38 6.65 -1.09
C GLN A 43 -4.75 5.27 -0.86
N LEU A 44 -3.93 4.84 -1.81
CA LEU A 44 -3.08 3.66 -1.68
C LEU A 44 -1.65 4.11 -1.43
N TRP A 45 -1.15 3.78 -0.24
CA TRP A 45 0.16 4.16 0.25
C TRP A 45 1.12 2.97 0.16
N LEU A 46 2.02 3.05 -0.82
CA LEU A 46 2.90 1.97 -1.22
C LEU A 46 4.30 2.17 -0.67
N ARG A 47 5.08 1.08 -0.58
CA ARG A 47 6.54 1.19 -0.50
C ARG A 47 7.07 2.08 -1.63
N SER A 48 8.08 2.90 -1.37
CA SER A 48 8.72 3.66 -2.44
C SER A 48 9.75 2.82 -3.20
N GLU A 49 9.66 2.88 -4.52
CA GLU A 49 10.61 2.36 -5.51
C GLU A 49 11.37 3.47 -6.26
N ALA A 50 12.10 3.12 -7.32
CA ALA A 50 12.65 4.08 -8.26
C ALA A 50 11.55 4.91 -8.95
N ALA A 51 11.84 6.19 -9.24
CA ALA A 51 10.89 7.13 -9.84
C ALA A 51 10.20 6.63 -11.14
N PRO A 52 10.88 5.90 -12.06
CA PRO A 52 10.20 5.33 -13.23
C PRO A 52 9.08 4.35 -12.88
N THR A 53 9.26 3.56 -11.82
CA THR A 53 8.25 2.62 -11.32
C THR A 53 7.03 3.38 -10.79
N HIS A 54 7.24 4.47 -10.05
CA HIS A 54 6.14 5.31 -9.58
C HIS A 54 5.31 5.87 -10.73
N ALA A 55 5.98 6.39 -11.77
CA ALA A 55 5.30 6.93 -12.95
C ALA A 55 4.54 5.85 -13.73
N ALA A 56 5.11 4.65 -13.85
CA ALA A 56 4.45 3.51 -14.49
C ALA A 56 3.17 3.09 -13.75
N LEU A 57 3.24 2.97 -12.43
CA LEU A 57 2.08 2.60 -11.60
C LEU A 57 0.97 3.65 -11.66
N ARG A 58 1.33 4.93 -11.65
CA ARG A 58 0.35 6.02 -11.80
C ARG A 58 -0.35 5.98 -13.15
N ARG A 59 0.39 5.77 -14.24
CA ARG A 59 -0.21 5.59 -15.58
C ARG A 59 -1.12 4.37 -15.65
N ALA A 60 -0.72 3.26 -15.02
CA ALA A 60 -1.54 2.05 -14.96
C ALA A 60 -2.85 2.28 -14.19
N ALA A 61 -2.79 2.99 -13.06
CA ALA A 61 -3.98 3.40 -12.31
C ALA A 61 -4.91 4.30 -13.14
N GLU A 62 -4.33 5.29 -13.82
CA GLU A 62 -5.09 6.23 -14.67
C GLU A 62 -5.79 5.53 -15.83
N ALA A 63 -5.14 4.53 -16.45
CA ALA A 63 -5.70 3.72 -17.53
C ALA A 63 -6.98 2.96 -17.11
N VAL A 64 -7.17 2.72 -15.81
CA VAL A 64 -8.35 2.05 -15.25
C VAL A 64 -9.23 3.00 -14.42
N GLY A 65 -9.11 4.32 -14.64
CA GLY A 65 -10.00 5.32 -14.05
C GLY A 65 -9.68 5.69 -12.59
N VAL A 66 -8.48 5.41 -12.10
CA VAL A 66 -8.01 5.85 -10.79
C VAL A 66 -6.98 6.97 -10.98
N ALA A 67 -7.24 8.14 -10.40
CA ALA A 67 -6.29 9.26 -10.50
C ALA A 67 -4.92 8.88 -9.92
N GLY A 68 -3.86 9.03 -10.71
CA GLY A 68 -2.49 8.67 -10.34
C GLY A 68 -2.01 9.24 -8.99
N PRO A 69 -2.36 10.49 -8.60
CA PRO A 69 -2.03 11.04 -7.28
C PRO A 69 -2.62 10.29 -6.08
N ARG A 70 -3.60 9.39 -6.28
CA ARG A 70 -4.11 8.50 -5.21
C ARG A 70 -3.14 7.38 -4.86
N LEU A 71 -2.13 7.13 -5.70
CA LEU A 71 -0.98 6.28 -5.39
C LEU A 71 0.13 7.15 -4.79
N VAL A 72 0.33 6.98 -3.49
CA VAL A 72 1.32 7.69 -2.68
C VAL A 72 2.46 6.74 -2.35
N PHE A 73 3.70 7.21 -2.42
CA PHE A 73 4.89 6.37 -2.18
C PHE A 73 5.58 6.80 -0.89
N ALA A 74 5.69 5.88 0.06
CA ALA A 74 6.18 6.12 1.41
C ALA A 74 7.64 6.55 1.44
N ARG A 75 7.97 7.50 2.31
CA ARG A 75 9.35 7.85 2.59
C ARG A 75 10.09 6.65 3.18
N TRP A 76 11.39 6.63 2.96
CA TRP A 76 12.25 5.58 3.50
C TRP A 76 12.27 5.62 5.03
N ALA A 77 11.88 4.51 5.66
CA ALA A 77 12.08 4.28 7.09
C ALA A 77 13.46 3.66 7.29
N ARG A 78 14.29 4.28 8.13
CA ARG A 78 15.68 3.89 8.37
C ARG A 78 15.81 2.73 9.35
N THR A 79 14.80 2.53 10.20
CA THR A 79 14.79 1.47 11.22
C THR A 79 13.47 0.70 11.21
N SER A 80 13.46 -0.49 11.80
CA SER A 80 12.23 -1.27 11.97
C SER A 80 11.22 -0.56 12.86
N GLN A 81 11.67 0.14 13.91
CA GLN A 81 10.81 0.93 14.78
C GLN A 81 10.15 2.07 14.03
N GLU A 82 10.89 2.72 13.13
CA GLU A 82 10.36 3.73 12.23
C GLU A 82 9.30 3.15 11.28
N HIS A 83 9.54 1.95 10.75
CA HIS A 83 8.60 1.25 9.88
C HIS A 83 7.28 0.89 10.57
N ILE A 84 7.35 0.41 11.81
CA ILE A 84 6.16 0.14 12.64
C ILE A 84 5.47 1.46 13.01
N ALA A 85 6.22 2.45 13.48
CA ALA A 85 5.65 3.74 13.90
C ALA A 85 4.91 4.44 12.75
N ARG A 86 5.43 4.41 11.51
CA ARG A 86 4.69 4.95 10.35
C ARG A 86 3.45 4.13 9.99
N GLY A 87 3.47 2.83 10.29
CA GLY A 87 2.35 1.92 10.05
C GLY A 87 1.07 2.42 10.72
N THR A 88 1.19 3.00 11.92
CA THR A 88 0.06 3.61 12.67
C THR A 88 -0.70 4.69 11.92
N LEU A 89 -0.15 5.23 10.84
CA LEU A 89 -0.82 6.22 10.00
C LEU A 89 -1.72 5.60 8.94
N ALA A 90 -1.68 4.29 8.70
CA ALA A 90 -2.59 3.61 7.79
C ALA A 90 -3.89 3.25 8.49
N ASP A 91 -4.98 3.19 7.75
CA ASP A 91 -6.29 2.82 8.27
C ASP A 91 -6.60 1.33 7.99
N LEU A 92 -6.02 0.78 6.91
CA LEU A 92 -6.11 -0.63 6.53
C LEU A 92 -4.88 -1.04 5.72
N SER A 93 -4.41 -2.28 5.84
CA SER A 93 -3.43 -2.84 4.91
C SER A 93 -4.07 -3.86 3.97
N LEU A 94 -3.73 -3.77 2.68
CA LEU A 94 -4.17 -4.73 1.65
C LEU A 94 -2.99 -5.61 1.29
N ASP A 95 -3.11 -6.91 1.53
CA ASP A 95 -2.05 -7.87 1.26
C ASP A 95 -1.93 -8.24 -0.24
N THR A 96 -0.91 -9.02 -0.59
CA THR A 96 -0.66 -9.58 -1.91
C THR A 96 -0.90 -11.10 -1.90
N PRO A 97 -2.06 -11.62 -2.35
CA PRO A 97 -2.45 -13.02 -2.15
C PRO A 97 -1.50 -14.07 -2.76
N LEU A 98 -0.83 -13.75 -3.87
CA LEU A 98 0.12 -14.67 -4.52
C LEU A 98 1.39 -14.86 -3.68
N TYR A 99 1.81 -13.83 -2.94
CA TYR A 99 2.96 -13.86 -2.04
C TYR A 99 2.68 -12.94 -0.86
N ASN A 100 2.16 -13.51 0.22
CA ASN A 100 1.69 -12.73 1.36
C ASN A 100 2.80 -11.91 2.04
N SER A 101 2.33 -10.90 2.77
CA SER A 101 3.13 -10.11 3.69
C SER A 101 3.60 -11.01 4.82
N MET A 102 4.91 -11.23 4.90
CA MET A 102 5.55 -11.97 5.99
C MET A 102 5.90 -11.00 7.12
N THR A 103 7.18 -10.69 7.32
CA THR A 103 7.64 -9.71 8.32
C THR A 103 6.90 -8.37 8.21
N THR A 104 6.68 -7.87 6.98
CA THR A 104 5.89 -6.65 6.75
C THR A 104 4.45 -6.76 7.27
N GLY A 105 3.84 -7.93 7.17
CA GLY A 105 2.49 -8.17 7.69
C GLY A 105 2.48 -8.15 9.22
N CYS A 106 3.48 -8.79 9.85
CA CYS A 106 3.68 -8.71 11.29
C CYS A 106 3.89 -7.26 11.76
N ASP A 107 4.68 -6.47 11.05
CA ASP A 107 4.95 -5.06 11.39
C ASP A 107 3.68 -4.20 11.32
N ILE A 108 2.83 -4.43 10.30
CA ILE A 108 1.52 -3.78 10.18
C ILE A 108 0.61 -4.13 11.36
N LEU A 109 0.51 -5.41 11.71
CA LEU A 109 -0.29 -5.86 12.85
C LEU A 109 0.24 -5.31 14.18
N TRP A 110 1.56 -5.23 14.35
CA TRP A 110 2.20 -4.63 15.52
C TRP A 110 1.94 -3.13 15.63
N SER A 111 1.66 -2.47 14.49
CA SER A 111 1.26 -1.07 14.44
C SER A 111 -0.21 -0.85 14.81
N GLY A 112 -0.96 -1.92 15.11
CA GLY A 112 -2.39 -1.85 15.42
C GLY A 112 -3.29 -1.68 14.18
N VAL A 113 -2.75 -1.83 12.98
CA VAL A 113 -3.49 -1.67 11.72
C VAL A 113 -4.03 -3.02 11.25
N PRO A 114 -5.33 -3.13 10.92
CA PRO A 114 -5.89 -4.34 10.35
C PRO A 114 -5.28 -4.66 8.98
N LEU A 115 -5.07 -5.94 8.72
CA LEU A 115 -4.55 -6.45 7.44
C LEU A 115 -5.59 -7.37 6.80
N VAL A 116 -5.97 -7.08 5.57
CA VAL A 116 -6.86 -7.92 4.75
C VAL A 116 -6.01 -8.77 3.82
N THR A 117 -6.23 -10.07 3.86
CA THR A 117 -5.53 -11.04 3.01
C THR A 117 -6.51 -12.10 2.49
N LEU A 118 -6.12 -12.75 1.41
CA LEU A 118 -6.79 -13.92 0.86
C LEU A 118 -5.83 -15.12 1.00
N PRO A 119 -6.10 -16.07 1.91
CA PRO A 119 -5.24 -17.22 2.09
C PRO A 119 -5.28 -18.13 0.86
N SER A 120 -4.09 -18.53 0.40
CA SER A 120 -3.93 -19.58 -0.61
C SER A 120 -3.74 -20.94 0.06
N LEU A 121 -4.00 -22.02 -0.69
CA LEU A 121 -3.68 -23.38 -0.25
C LEU A 121 -2.18 -23.70 -0.32
N ASN A 122 -1.40 -22.83 -0.98
CA ASN A 122 0.05 -22.98 -1.12
C ASN A 122 0.77 -22.05 -0.14
N MET A 123 1.76 -22.58 0.58
CA MET A 123 2.74 -21.75 1.29
C MET A 123 3.84 -21.35 0.30
N VAL A 124 3.96 -20.04 0.03
CA VAL A 124 4.98 -19.45 -0.84
C VAL A 124 5.78 -18.41 -0.06
#